data_AF-A0A2A4Y699-F1
#
_entry.id   AF-A0A2A4Y699-F1
#
_cell.length_a   1.000
_cell.length_b   1.000
_cell.length_c   1.000
_cell.angle_alpha   90.00
_cell.angle_beta   90.00
_cell.angle_gamma   90.00
#
_symmetry.space_group_name_H-M   'P 1'
#
loop_
_entity.id
_entity.type
_entity.pdbx_description
1 polymer ?
#
loop_
_entity_poly.entity_id
_entity_poly.type
_entity_poly.pdbx_seq_one_letter_code
_entity_poly.pdbx_strand_id
1 'polypeptide(L)'
;MAWYEPPKQIWALQEFDVNINPEIGLILDGEVYAIKLYLNNKKLSDLKAQAAGLIMENMFSERYPATKFAILDVKAEKFHVFNGASERLDYLLIGEAAHMSAILSAAKEQAAA
;
A
#
# COMPACT_ATOMS: atom_id res chain seq x y z
N MET A 1 0.30 13.93 21.36
CA MET A 1 -0.09 12.73 20.59
C MET A 1 -1.59 12.72 20.42
N ALA A 2 -2.09 12.43 19.22
CA ALA A 2 -3.52 12.31 18.93
C ALA A 2 -3.78 11.20 17.90
N TRP A 3 -4.94 10.58 17.96
CA TRP A 3 -5.37 9.57 16.99
C TRP A 3 -6.34 10.19 15.99
N TYR A 4 -6.36 9.67 14.77
CA TYR A 4 -7.32 10.08 13.75
C TYR A 4 -7.70 8.89 12.86
N GLU A 5 -8.79 9.02 12.10
CA GLU A 5 -9.19 8.00 11.13
C GLU A 5 -8.33 8.11 9.87
N PRO A 6 -7.51 7.10 9.54
CA PRO A 6 -6.65 7.16 8.36
C PRO A 6 -7.48 7.12 7.06
N PRO A 7 -6.98 7.70 5.96
CA PRO A 7 -7.68 7.68 4.69
C PRO A 7 -7.74 6.26 4.11
N LYS A 8 -8.84 5.94 3.42
CA LYS A 8 -9.09 4.64 2.81
C LYS A 8 -9.55 4.83 1.38
N GLN A 9 -9.06 4.01 0.46
CA GLN A 9 -9.42 4.09 -0.95
C GLN A 9 -9.28 2.72 -1.63
N ILE A 10 -10.04 2.56 -2.70
CA ILE A 10 -9.93 1.42 -3.60
C ILE A 10 -9.14 1.86 -4.81
N TRP A 11 -8.05 1.14 -5.11
CA TRP A 11 -7.39 1.23 -6.38
C TRP A 11 -8.05 0.23 -7.33
N ALA A 12 -8.96 0.73 -8.17
CA ALA A 12 -9.69 -0.08 -9.12
C ALA A 12 -8.79 -0.43 -10.31
N LEU A 13 -8.64 -1.73 -10.58
CA LEU A 13 -7.96 -2.26 -11.76
C LEU A 13 -8.99 -2.98 -12.62
N GLN A 14 -8.58 -3.39 -13.82
CA GLN A 14 -9.50 -3.95 -14.81
C GLN A 14 -10.25 -5.20 -14.30
N GLU A 15 -9.52 -6.14 -13.69
CA GLU A 15 -10.08 -7.45 -13.31
C GLU A 15 -10.26 -7.66 -11.81
N PHE A 16 -9.69 -6.78 -11.00
CA PHE A 16 -9.69 -6.85 -9.54
C PHE A 16 -9.50 -5.48 -8.92
N ASP A 17 -9.85 -5.37 -7.65
CA ASP A 17 -9.67 -4.15 -6.86
C ASP A 17 -8.61 -4.37 -5.79
N VAL A 18 -7.79 -3.35 -5.54
CA VAL A 18 -6.86 -3.34 -4.41
C VAL A 18 -7.36 -2.38 -3.35
N ASN A 19 -7.73 -2.93 -2.20
CA ASN A 19 -8.18 -2.14 -1.05
C ASN A 19 -6.98 -1.57 -0.29
N ILE A 20 -6.80 -0.25 -0.36
CA ILE A 20 -5.75 0.47 0.35
C ILE A 20 -6.36 1.06 1.63
N ASN A 21 -6.04 0.41 2.74
CA ASN A 21 -6.70 0.65 4.02
C ASN A 21 -5.67 0.62 5.16
N PRO A 22 -4.94 1.70 5.45
CA PRO A 22 -4.13 1.82 6.65
C PRO A 22 -5.01 1.64 7.90
N GLU A 23 -4.52 0.93 8.92
CA GLU A 23 -5.30 0.63 10.13
C GLU A 23 -5.20 1.71 11.20
N ILE A 24 -4.12 2.49 11.21
CA ILE A 24 -3.83 3.46 12.26
C ILE A 24 -3.59 4.84 11.65
N GLY A 25 -4.32 5.84 12.13
CA GLY A 25 -3.98 7.25 11.97
C GLY A 25 -3.41 7.79 13.28
N LEU A 26 -2.17 8.30 13.26
CA LEU A 26 -1.47 8.79 14.44
C LEU A 26 -0.79 10.14 14.17
N ILE A 27 -0.96 11.09 15.09
CA ILE A 27 -0.22 12.34 15.15
C ILE A 27 0.77 12.25 16.30
N LEU A 28 2.06 12.23 15.98
CA LEU A 28 3.15 12.08 16.93
C LEU A 28 4.22 13.14 16.65
N ASP A 29 4.61 13.91 17.67
CA ASP A 29 5.63 14.96 17.56
C ASP A 29 5.42 15.97 16.40
N GLY A 30 4.16 16.29 16.10
CA GLY A 30 3.78 17.21 15.03
C GLY A 30 3.68 16.57 13.64
N GLU A 31 4.05 15.31 13.51
CA GLU A 31 4.02 14.54 12.27
C GLU A 31 2.74 13.71 12.18
N VAL A 32 2.13 13.68 11.00
CA VAL A 32 0.89 12.96 10.73
C VAL A 32 1.22 11.66 10.01
N TYR A 33 0.78 10.52 10.56
CA TYR A 33 1.07 9.19 10.03
C TYR A 33 -0.20 8.40 9.71
N ALA A 34 -0.24 7.80 8.53
CA ALA A 34 -1.16 6.72 8.19
C ALA A 34 -0.37 5.40 8.11
N ILE A 35 -0.68 4.47 9.00
CA ILE A 35 0.12 3.28 9.26
C ILE A 35 -0.68 2.02 8.91
N LYS A 36 -0.12 1.20 8.02
CA LYS A 36 -0.58 -0.14 7.71
C LYS A 36 0.13 -1.15 8.62
N LEU A 37 -0.62 -2.08 9.21
CA LEU A 37 -0.08 -3.13 10.07
C LEU A 37 0.23 -4.37 9.27
N TYR A 38 1.45 -4.88 9.41
CA TYR A 38 1.85 -6.17 8.88
C TYR A 38 2.00 -7.17 10.03
N LEU A 39 1.03 -8.08 10.12
CA LEU A 39 0.86 -9.02 11.24
C LEU A 39 1.32 -10.46 10.93
N ASN A 40 1.87 -10.69 9.74
CA ASN A 40 2.25 -12.03 9.30
C ASN A 40 3.47 -12.56 10.08
N ASN A 41 3.56 -13.87 10.28
CA ASN A 41 4.69 -14.52 10.95
C ASN A 41 5.99 -14.47 10.13
N LYS A 42 5.92 -14.24 8.81
CA LYS A 42 7.09 -14.07 7.95
C LYS A 42 7.48 -12.60 7.90
N LYS A 43 8.76 -12.28 8.12
CA LYS A 43 9.27 -10.90 7.99
C LYS A 43 8.90 -10.28 6.65
N LEU A 44 8.50 -9.02 6.67
CA LEU A 44 8.28 -8.24 5.47
C LEU A 44 9.63 -7.93 4.81
N SER A 45 9.77 -8.26 3.52
CA SER A 45 10.98 -7.86 2.78
C SER A 45 10.96 -6.38 2.48
N ASP A 46 12.13 -5.75 2.41
CA ASP A 46 12.23 -4.31 2.14
C ASP A 46 11.61 -3.92 0.79
N LEU A 47 11.66 -4.80 -0.23
CA LEU A 47 10.98 -4.55 -1.51
C LEU A 47 9.46 -4.56 -1.36
N LYS A 48 8.89 -5.48 -0.58
CA LYS A 48 7.43 -5.53 -0.34
C LYS A 48 6.96 -4.35 0.50
N ALA A 49 7.75 -3.96 1.50
CA ALA A 49 7.49 -2.74 2.25
C ALA A 49 7.49 -1.51 1.32
N GLN A 50 8.47 -1.44 0.40
CA GLN A 50 8.56 -0.41 -0.63
C GLN A 50 7.38 -0.36 -1.58
N ALA A 51 6.97 -1.51 -2.12
CA ALA A 51 5.80 -1.59 -2.98
C ALA A 51 4.53 -1.11 -2.27
N ALA A 52 4.27 -1.63 -1.06
CA ALA A 52 3.06 -1.26 -0.32
C ALA A 52 3.07 0.21 0.15
N GLY A 53 4.23 0.74 0.54
CA GLY A 53 4.41 2.15 0.87
C GLY A 53 4.13 3.05 -0.33
N LEU A 54 4.71 2.73 -1.49
CA LEU A 54 4.51 3.50 -2.72
C LEU A 54 3.05 3.48 -3.19
N ILE A 55 2.35 2.34 -3.06
CA ILE A 55 0.91 2.28 -3.38
C ILE A 55 0.13 3.26 -2.48
N MET A 56 0.42 3.32 -1.17
CA MET A 56 -0.24 4.28 -0.29
C MET A 56 0.08 5.74 -0.66
N GLU A 57 1.35 6.04 -0.94
CA GLU A 57 1.78 7.38 -1.39
C GLU A 57 1.02 7.79 -2.66
N ASN A 58 0.99 6.94 -3.70
CA ASN A 58 0.32 7.24 -4.96
C ASN A 58 -1.18 7.50 -4.79
N MET A 59 -1.83 6.75 -3.90
CA MET A 59 -3.27 6.88 -3.72
C MET A 59 -3.66 8.09 -2.88
N PHE A 60 -2.82 8.55 -1.97
CA PHE A 60 -3.22 9.52 -0.95
C PHE A 60 -2.40 10.81 -0.92
N SER A 61 -1.17 10.85 -1.43
CA SER A 61 -0.26 11.99 -1.25
C SER A 61 -0.81 13.31 -1.83
N GLU A 62 -1.53 13.28 -2.96
CA GLU A 62 -2.14 14.48 -3.53
C GLU A 62 -3.19 15.10 -2.60
N ARG A 63 -4.00 14.26 -1.94
CA ARG A 63 -5.06 14.70 -1.02
C ARG A 63 -4.56 14.92 0.41
N TYR A 64 -3.48 14.26 0.79
CA TYR A 64 -2.91 14.26 2.14
C TYR A 64 -1.39 14.52 2.12
N PRO A 65 -0.92 15.65 1.58
CA PRO A 65 0.50 15.89 1.30
C PRO A 65 1.39 16.00 2.55
N ALA A 66 0.81 16.25 3.72
CA ALA A 66 1.53 16.30 4.99
C ALA A 66 1.51 14.95 5.75
N THR A 67 0.84 13.93 5.21
CA THR A 67 0.75 12.61 5.85
C THR A 67 1.90 11.73 5.39
N LYS A 68 2.64 11.18 6.34
CA LYS A 68 3.66 10.16 6.10
C LYS A 68 2.99 8.79 6.11
N PHE A 69 3.26 8.00 5.08
CA PHE A 69 2.75 6.64 4.99
C PHE A 69 3.79 5.67 5.55
N ALA A 70 3.34 4.69 6.32
CA ALA A 70 4.24 3.75 6.94
C ALA A 70 3.64 2.35 7.07
N ILE A 71 4.53 1.37 7.18
CA ILE A 71 4.18 0.00 7.51
C ILE A 71 4.86 -0.39 8.81
N LEU A 72 4.08 -0.88 9.76
CA LEU A 72 4.60 -1.47 10.98
C LEU A 72 4.62 -2.99 10.82
N ASP A 73 5.81 -3.57 10.64
CA ASP A 73 6.02 -5.01 10.77
C ASP A 73 6.06 -5.34 12.26
N VAL A 74 4.91 -5.77 12.79
CA VAL A 74 4.70 -5.98 14.22
C VAL A 74 5.55 -7.15 14.73
N LYS A 75 5.76 -8.19 13.91
CA LYS A 75 6.56 -9.35 14.30
C LYS A 75 8.06 -9.06 14.25
N ALA A 76 8.50 -8.26 13.29
CA ALA A 76 9.90 -7.86 13.17
C ALA A 76 10.25 -6.62 14.01
N GLU A 77 9.28 -6.00 14.69
CA GLU A 77 9.44 -4.75 15.45
C GLU A 77 10.04 -3.62 14.59
N LYS A 78 9.74 -3.62 13.28
CA LYS A 78 10.33 -2.70 12.31
C LYS A 78 9.29 -1.73 11.78
N PHE A 79 9.58 -0.44 11.90
CA PHE A 79 8.75 0.64 11.37
C PHE A 79 9.35 1.16 10.06
N HIS A 80 8.64 0.92 8.96
CA HIS A 80 9.04 1.33 7.62
C HIS A 80 8.30 2.62 7.24
N VAL A 81 8.97 3.77 7.35
CA VAL A 81 8.42 5.06 6.90
C VAL A 81 8.80 5.30 5.44
N PHE A 82 7.82 5.72 4.65
CA PHE A 82 8.01 6.09 3.25
C PHE A 82 8.20 7.59 3.10
N ASN A 83 9.19 7.96 2.28
CA ASN A 83 9.59 9.34 2.05
C ASN A 83 9.49 9.67 0.55
N GLY A 84 8.30 9.46 -0.03
CA GLY A 84 7.97 9.92 -1.38
C GLY A 84 8.07 8.86 -2.49
N ALA A 85 7.90 9.37 -3.71
CA ALA A 85 7.70 8.56 -4.91
C ALA A 85 8.98 7.90 -5.44
N SER A 86 8.83 6.76 -6.11
CA SER A 86 9.89 6.06 -6.85
C SER A 86 9.39 5.68 -8.23
N GLU A 87 9.77 6.44 -9.26
CA GLU A 87 9.29 6.23 -10.64
C GLU A 87 9.53 4.80 -11.13
N ARG A 88 10.72 4.25 -10.87
CA ARG A 88 11.05 2.87 -11.28
C ARG A 88 10.10 1.85 -10.66
N LEU A 89 9.82 2.00 -9.37
CA LEU A 89 8.95 1.07 -8.66
C LEU A 89 7.49 1.27 -9.06
N ASP A 90 7.12 2.50 -9.42
CA ASP A 90 5.80 2.82 -9.94
C ASP A 90 5.52 2.10 -11.27
N TYR A 91 6.44 2.19 -12.23
CA TYR A 91 6.33 1.44 -13.49
C TYR A 91 6.26 -0.08 -13.26
N LEU A 92 7.00 -0.60 -12.28
CA LEU A 92 6.95 -2.02 -11.93
C LEU A 92 5.56 -2.40 -11.38
N LEU A 93 4.98 -1.58 -10.49
CA LEU A 93 3.66 -1.82 -9.93
C LEU A 93 2.57 -1.82 -11.00
N ILE A 94 2.61 -0.86 -11.92
CA ILE A 94 1.65 -0.80 -13.04
C ILE A 94 1.79 -2.04 -13.93
N GLY A 95 3.03 -2.44 -14.26
CA GLY A 95 3.29 -3.64 -15.04
C GLY A 95 2.77 -4.92 -14.38
N GLU A 96 3.03 -5.10 -13.09
CA GLU A 96 2.56 -6.26 -12.33
C GLU A 96 1.02 -6.29 -12.22
N ALA A 97 0.39 -5.14 -12.00
CA ALA A 97 -1.07 -5.03 -11.96
C ALA A 97 -1.73 -5.40 -13.29
N ALA A 98 -1.16 -4.93 -14.41
CA ALA A 98 -1.63 -5.27 -15.75
C ALA A 98 -1.43 -6.76 -16.05
N HIS A 99 -0.25 -7.31 -15.72
CA HIS A 99 0.05 -8.73 -15.90
C HIS A 99 -0.90 -9.63 -15.10
N MET A 100 -1.17 -9.29 -13.83
CA MET A 100 -2.11 -10.03 -12.98
C MET A 100 -3.55 -9.94 -13.51
N SER A 101 -3.96 -8.79 -14.04
CA SER A 101 -5.26 -8.64 -14.70
C SER A 101 -5.37 -9.56 -15.92
N ALA A 102 -4.36 -9.63 -16.77
CA ALA A 102 -4.37 -10.52 -17.93
C ALA A 102 -4.48 -12.01 -17.55
N ILE A 103 -3.74 -12.45 -16.52
CA ILE A 103 -3.83 -13.84 -16.01
C ILE A 103 -5.23 -14.14 -15.48
N LEU A 104 -5.81 -13.23 -14.70
CA LEU A 104 -7.15 -13.42 -14.13
C LEU A 104 -8.22 -13.46 -15.21
N SER A 105 -8.10 -12.63 -16.25
CA SER A 105 -9.00 -12.63 -17.41
C SER A 105 -9.01 -14.01 -18.07
N ALA A 106 -7.83 -14.53 -18.43
CA ALA A 106 -7.68 -15.82 -19.08
C ALA A 106 -8.20 -16.99 -18.20
N ALA A 107 -7.95 -16.93 -16.89
CA ALA A 107 -8.45 -17.94 -15.95
C ALA A 107 -9.98 -17.95 -15.86
N LYS A 108 -10.63 -16.77 -15.90
CA LYS A 108 -12.10 -16.65 -15.92
C LYS A 108 -12.69 -17.21 -17.23
N GLU A 109 -12.05 -16.94 -18.37
CA GLU A 109 -12.46 -17.50 -19.67
C GLU A 109 -12.39 -19.03 -19.68
N GLN A 110 -11.31 -19.60 -19.15
CA GLN A 110 -11.15 -21.06 -19.05
C GLN A 110 -12.19 -21.70 -18.10
N ALA A 111 -12.54 -21.03 -17.00
CA ALA A 111 -13.55 -21.53 -16.06
C ALA A 111 -14.98 -21.47 -16.60
N ALA A 112 -15.22 -20.67 -17.66
CA ALA A 112 -16.51 -20.54 -18.31
C ALA A 112 -16.70 -21.50 -19.52
N ALA A 113 -15.65 -22.21 -19.93
CA ALA A 113 -15.62 -23.18 -21.03
C ALA A 113 -15.83 -24.62 -20.53
#